data_AF-A0A7S3BAF4-F1
#
_entry.id   AF-A0A7S3BAF4-F1
#
_cell.length_a   1.000
_cell.length_b   1.000
_cell.length_c   1.000
_cell.angle_alpha   90.00
_cell.angle_beta   90.00
_cell.angle_gamma   90.00
#
_symmetry.space_group_name_H-M   'P 1'
#
loop_
_entity.id
_entity.type
_entity.pdbx_description
1 polymer ?
#
loop_
_entity_poly.entity_id
_entity_poly.type
_entity_poly.pdbx_seq_one_letter_code
_entity_poly.pdbx_strand_id
1 'polypeptide(L)'
;VAHGGWDLGDQLPIESARKNIVLPRWLGGGCYTDLKVVFALSVPGAPTSLRGMLQALGIEQDGRLHSGIDDCRNFAKVVRVLIGRKASFVPTHRALTMLRGHSAGLRPGDWPCPHCVEHCNFASRAACHRCGAARPPSYPVSDRPVRRAPGGWAGGW
;
A
#
# COMPACT_ATOMS: atom_id res chain seq x y z
N VAL A 1 -8.44 -6.21 -7.12
CA VAL A 1 -7.86 -6.15 -5.76
C VAL A 1 -6.84 -7.26 -5.64
N ALA A 2 -5.69 -7.05 -5.00
CA ALA A 2 -4.65 -8.06 -4.77
C ALA A 2 -4.16 -8.03 -3.31
N HIS A 3 -3.43 -9.08 -2.91
CA HIS A 3 -2.78 -9.16 -1.59
C HIS A 3 -1.29 -8.82 -1.70
N GLY A 4 -0.94 -7.53 -1.61
CA GLY A 4 0.41 -7.11 -1.97
C GLY A 4 0.55 -6.77 -3.47
N GLY A 5 1.69 -6.18 -3.81
CA GLY A 5 1.97 -5.74 -5.18
C GLY A 5 2.51 -6.80 -6.13
N TRP A 6 2.85 -8.00 -5.63
CA TRP A 6 3.55 -9.00 -6.45
C TRP A 6 2.70 -9.48 -7.64
N ASP A 7 1.46 -9.92 -7.41
CA ASP A 7 0.64 -10.54 -8.47
C ASP A 7 0.35 -9.59 -9.64
N LEU A 8 -0.14 -8.39 -9.34
CA LEU A 8 -0.59 -7.43 -10.37
C LEU A 8 0.47 -6.38 -10.74
N GLY A 9 1.42 -6.10 -9.85
CA GLY A 9 2.47 -5.10 -10.08
C GLY A 9 3.75 -5.68 -10.69
N ASP A 10 4.12 -6.91 -10.33
CA ASP A 10 5.38 -7.54 -10.76
C ASP A 10 5.13 -8.74 -11.69
N GLN A 11 4.48 -9.80 -11.17
CA GLN A 11 4.34 -11.10 -11.82
C GLN A 11 3.55 -11.01 -13.13
N LEU A 12 2.40 -10.33 -13.13
CA LEU A 12 1.54 -10.25 -14.31
C LEU A 12 2.21 -9.51 -15.48
N PRO A 13 2.80 -8.30 -15.31
CA PRO A 13 3.57 -7.66 -16.37
C PRO A 13 4.73 -8.50 -16.88
N ILE A 14 5.51 -9.12 -15.97
CA ILE A 14 6.68 -9.94 -16.33
C ILE A 14 6.25 -11.15 -17.17
N GLU A 15 5.25 -11.91 -16.71
CA GLU A 15 4.80 -13.11 -17.43
C GLU A 15 4.11 -12.77 -18.75
N SER A 16 3.40 -11.64 -18.81
CA SER A 16 2.75 -11.20 -20.05
C SER A 16 3.79 -10.80 -21.09
N ALA A 17 4.83 -10.08 -20.69
CA ALA A 17 5.96 -9.77 -21.57
C ALA A 17 6.67 -11.06 -22.04
N ARG A 18 6.94 -12.00 -21.13
CA ARG A 18 7.59 -13.29 -21.46
C ARG A 18 6.78 -14.12 -22.46
N LYS A 19 5.45 -14.06 -22.37
CA LYS A 19 4.52 -14.83 -23.23
C LYS A 19 4.02 -14.05 -24.44
N ASN A 20 4.52 -12.83 -24.65
CA ASN A 20 4.07 -11.94 -25.72
C ASN A 20 2.55 -11.69 -25.72
N ILE A 21 1.97 -11.54 -24.52
CA ILE A 21 0.56 -11.26 -24.31
C ILE A 21 0.38 -9.76 -24.08
N VAL A 22 -0.39 -9.13 -24.95
CA VAL A 22 -0.79 -7.73 -24.76
C VAL A 22 -1.91 -7.67 -23.72
N LEU A 23 -1.61 -7.07 -22.57
CA LEU A 23 -2.61 -6.87 -21.53
C LEU A 23 -3.59 -5.76 -21.90
N PRO A 24 -4.90 -5.94 -21.66
CA PRO A 24 -5.86 -4.86 -21.84
C PRO A 24 -5.57 -3.72 -20.87
N ARG A 25 -5.89 -2.47 -21.27
CA ARG A 25 -5.56 -1.25 -20.49
C ARG A 25 -5.99 -1.31 -19.03
N TRP A 26 -7.16 -1.87 -18.74
CA TRP A 26 -7.70 -1.97 -17.38
C TRP A 26 -6.91 -2.94 -16.48
N LEU A 27 -6.14 -3.86 -17.06
CA LEU A 27 -5.34 -4.86 -16.34
C LEU A 27 -3.85 -4.53 -16.37
N GLY A 28 -3.33 -4.14 -17.53
CA GLY A 28 -1.91 -3.81 -17.75
C GLY A 28 -1.52 -2.41 -17.29
N GLY A 29 -2.48 -1.55 -16.94
CA GLY A 29 -2.20 -0.18 -16.47
C GLY A 29 -1.63 -0.10 -15.05
N GLY A 30 -1.35 -1.24 -14.39
CA GLY A 30 -0.86 -1.30 -13.02
C GLY A 30 -1.88 -0.81 -11.98
N CYS A 31 -3.10 -0.46 -12.37
CA CYS A 31 -4.10 0.14 -11.51
C CYS A 31 -4.86 -0.93 -10.72
N TYR A 32 -4.48 -1.14 -9.46
CA TYR A 32 -5.20 -2.06 -8.57
C TYR A 32 -5.29 -1.54 -7.13
N THR A 33 -6.23 -2.10 -6.37
CA THR A 33 -6.34 -1.95 -4.93
C THR A 33 -5.56 -3.06 -4.24
N ASP A 34 -4.62 -2.69 -3.41
CA ASP A 34 -3.95 -3.56 -2.48
C ASP A 34 -4.72 -3.69 -1.16
N LEU A 35 -5.11 -4.92 -0.84
CA LEU A 35 -5.85 -5.22 0.37
C LEU A 35 -5.06 -4.88 1.64
N LYS A 36 -3.73 -5.00 1.65
CA LYS A 36 -2.92 -4.69 2.84
C LYS A 36 -3.05 -3.23 3.25
N VAL A 37 -3.14 -2.33 2.27
CA VAL A 37 -3.34 -0.89 2.50
C VAL A 37 -4.74 -0.64 3.05
N VAL A 38 -5.76 -1.18 2.38
CA VAL A 38 -7.15 -1.00 2.81
C VAL A 38 -7.36 -1.57 4.21
N PHE A 39 -6.77 -2.73 4.49
CA PHE A 39 -6.82 -3.35 5.80
C PHE A 39 -6.12 -2.52 6.88
N ALA A 40 -4.88 -2.07 6.63
CA ALA A 40 -4.13 -1.27 7.60
C ALA A 40 -4.84 0.06 7.94
N LEU A 41 -5.54 0.65 6.98
CA LEU A 41 -6.38 1.85 7.21
C LEU A 41 -7.65 1.51 8.01
N SER A 42 -8.24 0.34 7.79
CA SER A 42 -9.49 -0.09 8.44
C SER A 42 -9.26 -0.70 9.83
N VAL A 43 -8.07 -1.23 10.08
CA VAL A 43 -7.67 -1.91 11.33
C VAL A 43 -6.24 -1.48 11.68
N PRO A 44 -6.04 -0.25 12.18
CA PRO A 44 -4.70 0.26 12.50
C PRO A 44 -3.98 -0.61 13.54
N GLY A 45 -2.68 -0.85 13.34
CA GLY A 45 -1.84 -1.60 14.27
C GLY A 45 -1.92 -3.13 14.14
N ALA A 46 -2.82 -3.67 13.32
CA ALA A 46 -2.91 -5.10 13.09
C ALA A 46 -1.94 -5.58 11.98
N PRO A 47 -1.45 -6.85 12.05
CA PRO A 47 -0.60 -7.41 11.00
C PRO A 47 -1.35 -7.57 9.67
N THR A 48 -0.67 -7.29 8.55
CA THR A 48 -1.26 -7.34 7.19
C THR A 48 -0.95 -8.62 6.41
N SER A 49 -0.35 -9.62 7.07
CA SER A 49 -0.27 -10.98 6.52
C SER A 49 -1.68 -11.57 6.42
N LEU A 50 -1.95 -12.50 5.51
CA LEU A 50 -3.29 -13.08 5.38
C LEU A 50 -3.75 -13.70 6.71
N ARG A 51 -2.89 -14.50 7.34
CA ARG A 51 -3.13 -15.06 8.67
C ARG A 51 -3.37 -13.98 9.73
N GLY A 52 -2.57 -12.91 9.74
CA GLY A 52 -2.72 -11.81 10.68
C GLY A 52 -4.04 -11.06 10.52
N MET A 53 -4.47 -10.84 9.27
CA MET A 53 -5.76 -10.23 8.98
C MET A 53 -6.93 -11.10 9.42
N LEU A 54 -6.86 -12.42 9.17
CA LEU A 54 -7.88 -13.37 9.63
C LEU A 54 -7.99 -13.36 11.16
N GLN A 55 -6.86 -13.46 11.87
CA GLN A 55 -6.82 -13.43 13.33
C GLN A 55 -7.37 -12.11 13.90
N ALA A 56 -6.95 -10.97 13.35
CA ALA A 56 -7.39 -9.65 13.80
C ALA A 56 -8.88 -9.39 13.55
N LEU A 57 -9.49 -10.07 12.57
CA LEU A 57 -10.93 -10.01 12.30
C LEU A 57 -11.72 -11.13 12.96
N GLY A 58 -11.08 -12.07 13.66
CA GLY A 58 -11.73 -13.25 14.24
C GLY A 58 -12.32 -14.20 13.18
N ILE A 59 -11.73 -14.24 11.98
CA ILE A 59 -12.19 -15.09 10.88
C ILE A 59 -11.45 -16.43 10.95
N GLU A 60 -12.19 -17.53 10.94
CA GLU A 60 -11.62 -18.87 10.83
C GLU A 60 -11.00 -19.11 9.45
N GLN A 61 -9.78 -19.65 9.46
CA GLN A 61 -9.01 -19.94 8.26
C GLN A 61 -9.56 -21.18 7.56
N ASP A 62 -9.92 -21.05 6.29
CA ASP A 62 -10.27 -22.19 5.44
C ASP A 62 -9.01 -22.83 4.86
N GLY A 63 -8.90 -24.15 4.98
CA GLY A 63 -7.90 -24.93 4.27
C GLY A 63 -6.45 -24.56 4.63
N ARG A 64 -5.55 -24.79 3.67
CA ARG A 64 -4.09 -24.66 3.89
C ARG A 64 -3.59 -23.30 3.40
N LEU A 65 -2.94 -22.55 4.27
CA LEU A 65 -2.19 -21.34 3.87
C LEU A 65 -1.16 -21.69 2.79
N HIS A 66 -1.00 -20.79 1.81
CA HIS A 66 -0.11 -20.95 0.64
C HIS A 66 -0.66 -21.89 -0.44
N SER A 67 -1.89 -22.37 -0.31
CA SER A 67 -2.68 -22.92 -1.42
C SER A 67 -3.38 -21.76 -2.10
N GLY A 68 -3.10 -21.51 -3.37
CA GLY A 68 -3.63 -20.33 -4.07
C GLY A 68 -5.15 -20.21 -3.99
N ILE A 69 -5.89 -21.32 -4.08
CA ILE A 69 -7.36 -21.29 -4.01
C ILE A 69 -7.88 -21.04 -2.58
N ASP A 70 -7.22 -21.60 -1.57
CA ASP A 70 -7.61 -21.40 -0.17
C ASP A 70 -7.27 -19.98 0.28
N ASP A 71 -6.12 -19.46 -0.15
CA ASP A 71 -5.72 -18.08 0.06
C ASP A 71 -6.74 -17.13 -0.61
N CYS A 72 -7.23 -17.43 -1.82
CA CYS A 72 -8.29 -16.67 -2.47
C CYS A 72 -9.60 -16.65 -1.65
N ARG A 73 -10.02 -17.80 -1.09
CA ARG A 73 -11.24 -17.89 -0.26
C ARG A 73 -11.10 -17.06 1.01
N ASN A 74 -9.99 -17.24 1.73
CA ASN A 74 -9.69 -16.49 2.95
C ASN A 74 -9.59 -14.98 2.69
N PHE A 75 -8.90 -14.60 1.62
CA PHE A 75 -8.81 -13.23 1.14
C PHE A 75 -10.19 -12.63 0.87
N ALA A 76 -11.08 -13.37 0.20
CA ALA A 76 -12.44 -12.92 -0.07
C ALA A 76 -13.26 -12.69 1.21
N LYS A 77 -13.07 -13.51 2.26
CA LYS A 77 -13.70 -13.29 3.57
C LYS A 77 -13.26 -11.96 4.19
N VAL A 78 -11.96 -11.66 4.16
CA VAL A 78 -11.42 -10.39 4.65
C VAL A 78 -12.03 -9.22 3.89
N VAL A 79 -12.04 -9.28 2.55
CA VAL A 79 -12.65 -8.25 1.70
C VAL A 79 -14.12 -8.02 2.06
N ARG A 80 -14.90 -9.11 2.24
CA ARG A 80 -16.32 -9.02 2.62
C ARG A 80 -16.52 -8.27 3.93
N VAL A 81 -15.70 -8.56 4.94
CA VAL A 81 -15.77 -7.85 6.24
C VAL A 81 -15.41 -6.37 6.08
N LEU A 82 -14.38 -6.04 5.31
CA LEU A 82 -13.97 -4.65 5.07
C LEU A 82 -15.04 -3.85 4.32
N ILE A 83 -15.74 -4.46 3.34
CA ILE A 83 -16.89 -3.84 2.67
C ILE A 83 -18.01 -3.56 3.68
N GLY A 84 -18.33 -4.51 4.56
CA GLY A 84 -19.31 -4.32 5.64
C GLY A 84 -18.93 -3.18 6.61
N ARG A 85 -17.63 -2.93 6.79
CA ARG A 85 -17.09 -1.79 7.56
C ARG A 85 -17.00 -0.49 6.75
N LYS A 86 -17.52 -0.45 5.52
CA LYS A 86 -17.47 0.71 4.59
C LYS A 86 -16.04 1.15 4.24
N ALA A 87 -15.09 0.21 4.19
CA ALA A 87 -13.73 0.51 3.76
C ALA A 87 -13.69 0.98 2.30
N SER A 88 -12.80 1.92 1.99
CA SER A 88 -12.66 2.48 0.64
C SER A 88 -11.72 1.62 -0.22
N PHE A 89 -12.26 1.04 -1.29
CA PHE A 89 -11.52 0.25 -2.28
C PHE A 89 -11.18 1.10 -3.50
N VAL A 90 -10.24 2.03 -3.33
CA VAL A 90 -9.66 2.82 -4.42
C VAL A 90 -8.34 2.20 -4.89
N PRO A 91 -7.81 2.56 -6.07
CA PRO A 91 -6.47 2.12 -6.46
C PRO A 91 -5.42 2.54 -5.42
N THR A 92 -4.71 1.56 -4.85
CA THR A 92 -3.65 1.75 -3.84
C THR A 92 -2.32 1.11 -4.22
N HIS A 93 -2.22 0.53 -5.43
CA HIS A 93 -1.04 -0.11 -6.01
C HIS A 93 0.28 0.68 -5.87
N ARG A 94 0.24 2.00 -5.76
CA ARG A 94 1.41 2.88 -5.58
C ARG A 94 1.58 3.47 -4.18
N ALA A 95 0.68 3.14 -3.25
CA ALA A 95 0.85 3.41 -1.82
C ALA A 95 1.84 2.45 -1.15
N LEU A 96 2.09 1.27 -1.74
CA LEU A 96 3.03 0.26 -1.22
C LEU A 96 4.46 0.35 -1.80
N THR A 97 4.69 1.10 -2.88
CA THR A 97 6.04 1.58 -3.21
C THR A 97 6.65 2.35 -2.03
N MET A 98 5.81 2.81 -1.10
CA MET A 98 6.18 3.48 0.15
C MET A 98 6.34 2.56 1.37
N LEU A 99 6.01 1.26 1.27
CA LEU A 99 6.21 0.28 2.35
C LEU A 99 7.17 -0.86 1.97
N ARG A 100 7.54 -1.01 0.70
CA ARG A 100 8.39 -2.12 0.24
C ARG A 100 9.79 -1.72 -0.26
N GLY A 101 10.20 -0.45 -0.20
CA GLY A 101 11.47 0.00 -0.80
C GLY A 101 12.47 0.74 0.08
N HIS A 102 12.08 1.20 1.26
CA HIS A 102 13.00 1.68 2.28
C HIS A 102 12.60 1.04 3.59
N SER A 103 13.58 0.77 4.45
CA SER A 103 13.41 0.49 5.87
C SER A 103 12.77 1.68 6.65
N ALA A 104 12.05 2.56 5.97
CA ALA A 104 11.29 3.67 6.49
C ALA A 104 10.01 3.75 5.66
N GLY A 105 8.89 3.31 6.25
CA GLY A 105 7.56 3.64 5.72
C GLY A 105 7.38 5.17 5.63
N LEU A 106 6.19 5.61 5.17
CA LEU A 106 5.78 7.01 5.32
C LEU A 106 6.17 7.51 6.71
N ARG A 107 7.06 8.51 6.77
CA ARG A 107 7.38 9.12 8.06
C ARG A 107 6.13 9.84 8.54
N PRO A 108 5.90 9.94 9.86
CA PRO A 108 4.82 10.75 10.39
C PRO A 108 4.81 12.14 9.73
N GLY A 109 3.70 12.47 9.08
CA GLY A 109 3.50 13.75 8.40
C GLY A 109 3.72 13.76 6.88
N ASP A 110 4.44 12.78 6.31
CA ASP A 110 4.52 12.62 4.85
C ASP A 110 3.12 12.36 4.27
N TRP A 111 2.86 12.77 3.03
CA TRP A 111 1.52 12.69 2.45
C TRP A 111 1.52 12.33 0.96
N PRO A 112 0.61 11.44 0.52
CA PRO A 112 0.49 11.06 -0.88
C PRO A 112 -0.27 12.12 -1.68
N CYS A 113 0.19 12.40 -2.90
CA CYS A 113 -0.56 13.29 -3.80
C CYS A 113 -1.75 12.53 -4.43
N PRO A 114 -3.01 13.01 -4.31
CA PRO A 114 -4.18 12.34 -4.87
C PRO A 114 -4.23 12.40 -6.40
N HIS A 115 -3.49 13.32 -7.03
CA HIS A 115 -3.45 13.48 -8.50
C HIS A 115 -2.34 12.67 -9.16
N CYS A 116 -1.16 12.62 -8.54
CA CYS A 116 -0.02 11.90 -9.13
C CYS A 116 -0.05 10.43 -8.78
N VAL A 117 -0.50 10.08 -7.57
CA VAL A 117 -0.57 8.73 -6.94
C VAL A 117 0.71 7.88 -6.96
N GLU A 118 1.73 8.28 -7.72
CA GLU A 118 3.01 7.61 -7.97
C GLU A 118 4.12 7.96 -6.98
N HIS A 119 3.91 8.98 -6.12
CA HIS A 119 4.92 9.44 -5.18
C HIS A 119 4.30 10.10 -3.94
N CYS A 120 5.09 10.13 -2.86
CA CYS A 120 4.77 10.83 -1.63
C CYS A 120 5.52 12.16 -1.57
N ASN A 121 4.93 13.12 -0.88
CA ASN A 121 5.58 14.39 -0.56
C ASN A 121 6.05 14.36 0.88
N PHE A 122 7.19 15.01 1.12
CA PHE A 122 7.70 15.22 2.48
C PHE A 122 6.72 16.02 3.32
N ALA A 123 6.67 15.72 4.62
CA ALA A 123 5.80 16.38 5.61
C ALA A 123 5.85 17.92 5.58
N SER A 124 7.01 18.49 5.21
CA SER A 124 7.23 19.93 5.11
C SER A 124 6.57 20.59 3.90
N ARG A 125 6.09 19.82 2.91
CA ARG A 125 5.51 20.38 1.69
C ARG A 125 4.02 20.63 1.84
N ALA A 126 3.59 21.83 1.47
CA ALA A 126 2.18 22.21 1.36
C ALA A 126 1.58 21.88 -0.03
N ALA A 127 2.41 21.61 -1.02
CA ALA A 127 2.02 21.29 -2.39
C ALA A 127 2.87 20.16 -2.98
N CYS A 128 2.29 19.41 -3.91
CA CYS A 128 2.92 18.28 -4.55
C CYS A 128 4.14 18.72 -5.36
N HIS A 129 5.29 18.09 -5.13
CA HIS A 129 6.53 18.42 -5.83
C HIS A 129 6.47 18.18 -7.35
N ARG A 130 5.59 17.27 -7.81
CA ARG A 130 5.48 16.92 -9.22
C ARG A 130 4.39 17.71 -9.96
N CYS A 131 3.19 17.81 -9.39
CA CYS A 131 2.05 18.43 -10.08
C CYS A 131 1.51 19.71 -9.43
N GLY A 132 2.10 20.16 -8.31
CA GLY A 132 1.67 21.39 -7.64
C GLY A 132 0.33 21.31 -6.89
N ALA A 133 -0.37 20.16 -6.91
CA ALA A 133 -1.63 20.02 -6.18
C ALA A 133 -1.45 20.25 -4.68
N ALA A 134 -2.39 20.97 -4.07
CA ALA A 134 -2.37 21.27 -2.64
C ALA A 134 -2.45 19.99 -1.79
N ARG A 135 -1.83 20.05 -0.61
CA ARG A 135 -1.91 19.00 0.40
C ARG A 135 -3.38 18.77 0.82
N PRO A 136 -3.88 17.52 0.84
CA PRO A 136 -5.25 17.25 1.24
C PRO A 136 -5.50 17.54 2.73
N PRO A 137 -6.69 18.05 3.12
CA PRO A 137 -7.03 18.29 4.53
C PRO A 137 -6.98 17.03 5.42
N SER A 138 -7.16 15.84 4.82
CA SER A 138 -7.07 14.55 5.50
C SER A 138 -5.67 14.21 6.03
N TYR A 139 -4.64 14.96 5.63
CA TYR A 139 -3.28 14.85 6.13
C TYR A 139 -2.87 16.18 6.78
N PRO A 140 -3.27 16.49 8.02
CA PRO A 140 -2.92 17.76 8.66
C PRO A 140 -1.40 17.91 8.88
N VAL A 141 -0.90 19.15 8.85
CA VAL A 141 0.50 19.47 9.16
C VAL A 141 0.76 19.11 10.62
N SER A 142 1.77 18.27 10.89
CA SER A 142 2.17 18.01 12.28
C SER A 142 3.09 19.15 12.75
N ASP A 143 2.63 19.96 13.70
CA ASP A 143 3.42 21.06 14.29
C ASP A 143 4.58 20.59 15.20
N ARG A 144 4.85 19.28 15.26
CA ARG A 144 5.96 18.75 16.08
C ARG A 144 7.27 18.81 15.29
N PRO A 145 8.32 19.47 15.81
CA PRO A 145 9.63 19.48 15.16
C PRO A 145 10.19 18.06 15.08
N VAL A 146 10.49 17.61 13.86
CA VAL A 146 11.18 16.34 13.60
C VAL A 146 12.60 16.48 14.15
N ARG A 147 12.88 15.88 15.31
CA ARG A 147 14.24 15.78 15.84
C ARG A 147 15.07 14.94 14.86
N ARG A 148 16.09 15.54 14.24
CA ARG A 148 17.12 14.80 13.50
C ARG A 148 17.85 13.89 14.50
N ALA A 149 17.88 12.58 14.24
CA ALA A 149 18.79 11.69 14.95
C ALA A 149 20.23 12.08 14.61
N PRO A 150 21.16 12.15 15.57
CA PRO A 150 22.56 12.47 15.29
C PRO A 150 23.23 11.23 14.69
N GLY A 151 23.38 11.22 13.37
CA GLY A 151 24.24 10.28 12.65
C GLY A 151 25.57 10.94 12.35
N GLY A 152 26.60 10.62 13.13
CA GLY A 152 27.97 11.04 12.88
C GLY A 152 28.57 10.28 11.71
N TRP A 153 29.16 11.02 10.77
CA TRP A 153 30.17 10.52 9.85
C TRP A 153 31.29 11.56 9.85
N ALA A 154 32.28 11.35 10.72
CA ALA A 154 33.57 12.00 10.62
C ALA A 154 34.38 11.20 9.60
N GLY A 155 34.78 11.85 8.52
CA GLY A 155 35.69 11.32 7.52
C GLY A 155 36.34 12.50 6.82
N GLY A 156 37.52 12.89 7.31
CA GLY A 156 38.37 13.93 6.73
C GLY A 156 39.52 13.32 5.94
N TRP A 157 40.00 14.17 5.02
CA TRP A 157 41.16 14.08 4.12
C TRP A 157 41.01 13.16 2.90
#